data_AF-A0A9J6PCN2-F1
#
_entry.id   AF-A0A9J6PCN2-F1
#
_cell.length_a   1.000
_cell.length_b   1.000
_cell.length_c   1.000
_cell.angle_alpha   90.00
_cell.angle_beta   90.00
_cell.angle_gamma   90.00
#
_symmetry.space_group_name_H-M   'P 1'
#
loop_
_entity.id
_entity.type
_entity.pdbx_description
1 polymer ?
#
loop_
_entity_poly.entity_id
_entity_poly.type
_entity_poly.pdbx_seq_one_letter_code
_entity_poly.pdbx_strand_id
1 'polypeptide(L)'
;MAKITGEEEFVYVWTLGMDGVGDGSDKVVTVDVRSGSPTFGQVIDVDSVGGQHEAHHGGLTDDRRHFWVQGLDTSMIWIFDIATDPANPKLVRTIDDFVEKSGGVVGPHGAYALPGRMMISGLSNTDGTGRTGLVEYTNDGEYIATHWMPTAEEPRGAENAAKADGYGYDARVLPRRNVMLTSSFTGLDNYMRPLGEVVNDPEAMKAFGGTMVLWDFHARTPRKVFEVPGVPLEIRWAWGENNNYAFTTTALTSEIWLIHEDENQEWHARKVGEVGDPSKMPLPVDISLSADDSTLFVDSFMDGMTRIYDVTDPFAPKLIHEKKIGAQVNMVSQSWDGERVYYTSSLLANWDKTGADNEQFLKAYDWTGKELVPRFEIDFLAEGLGRPHLMRFGSRDLYGS
;
A
#
# COMPACT_ATOMS: atom_id res chain seq x y z
N MET A 1 9.55 16.46 -0.14
CA MET A 1 9.43 15.54 1.02
C MET A 1 10.83 15.23 1.50
N ALA A 2 11.01 15.07 2.81
CA ALA A 2 12.27 14.57 3.35
C ALA A 2 12.58 13.20 2.71
N LYS A 3 13.85 12.94 2.38
CA LYS A 3 14.29 11.70 1.74
C LYS A 3 15.51 11.18 2.47
N ILE A 4 15.58 9.87 2.67
CA ILE A 4 16.79 9.21 3.15
C ILE A 4 17.75 9.18 1.96
N THR A 5 18.88 9.90 2.05
CA THR A 5 19.90 9.98 1.00
C THR A 5 21.02 8.95 1.17
N GLY A 6 21.05 8.23 2.29
CA GLY A 6 21.94 7.10 2.57
C GLY A 6 21.14 5.82 2.86
N GLU A 7 21.71 4.94 3.68
CA GLU A 7 21.02 3.74 4.16
C GLU A 7 19.94 4.13 5.19
N GLU A 8 18.78 3.48 5.11
CA GLU A 8 17.83 3.44 6.19
C GLU A 8 18.44 2.79 7.43
N GLU A 9 18.14 3.34 8.60
CA GLU A 9 18.59 2.79 9.88
C GLU A 9 17.53 1.90 10.53
N PHE A 10 16.25 2.16 10.21
CA PHE A 10 15.11 1.46 10.80
C PHE A 10 14.09 1.06 9.75
N VAL A 11 13.45 -0.09 9.96
CA VAL A 11 12.21 -0.47 9.29
C VAL A 11 11.10 -0.48 10.34
N TYR A 12 10.11 0.38 10.16
CA TYR A 12 8.87 0.37 10.92
C TYR A 12 7.87 -0.54 10.20
N VAL A 13 7.33 -1.52 10.92
CA VAL A 13 6.36 -2.50 10.38
C VAL A 13 5.05 -2.35 11.14
N TRP A 14 3.99 -1.95 10.44
CA TRP A 14 2.64 -1.99 10.99
C TRP A 14 2.15 -3.45 10.95
N THR A 15 1.82 -3.97 12.12
CA THR A 15 1.65 -5.40 12.35
C THR A 15 0.30 -5.66 12.99
N LEU A 16 -0.47 -6.55 12.38
CA LEU A 16 -1.77 -7.00 12.87
C LEU A 16 -1.59 -8.04 13.99
N GLY A 17 -2.26 -7.80 15.10
CA GLY A 17 -2.31 -8.69 16.25
C GLY A 17 -2.95 -10.03 15.92
N MET A 18 -2.56 -11.05 16.67
CA MET A 18 -3.15 -12.39 16.55
C MET A 18 -3.44 -12.97 17.92
N ASP A 19 -4.63 -13.56 18.07
CA ASP A 19 -4.99 -14.28 19.29
C ASP A 19 -3.98 -15.38 19.60
N GLY A 20 -3.46 -15.36 20.84
CA GLY A 20 -2.46 -16.31 21.31
C GLY A 20 -1.02 -16.03 20.88
N VAL A 21 -0.75 -14.91 20.20
CA VAL A 21 0.60 -14.45 19.82
C VAL A 21 0.93 -13.14 20.52
N GLY A 22 1.94 -13.16 21.40
CA GLY A 22 2.34 -11.99 22.18
C GLY A 22 1.18 -11.42 23.02
N ASP A 23 0.96 -10.11 22.89
CA ASP A 23 -0.16 -9.39 23.51
C ASP A 23 -1.47 -9.41 22.69
N GLY A 24 -1.43 -10.01 21.49
CA GLY A 24 -2.57 -10.07 20.57
C GLY A 24 -3.02 -8.72 19.99
N SER A 25 -2.31 -7.62 20.25
CA SER A 25 -2.65 -6.28 19.78
C SER A 25 -2.05 -5.97 18.42
N ASP A 26 -2.64 -5.05 17.67
CA ASP A 26 -1.96 -4.35 16.57
C ASP A 26 -0.83 -3.47 17.15
N LYS A 27 0.28 -3.34 16.41
CA LYS A 27 1.49 -2.65 16.89
C LYS A 27 2.42 -2.16 15.77
N VAL A 28 3.19 -1.13 16.09
CA VAL A 28 4.37 -0.74 15.31
C VAL A 28 5.56 -1.52 15.84
N VAL A 29 6.21 -2.29 14.95
CA VAL A 29 7.47 -2.99 15.24
C VAL A 29 8.61 -2.20 14.60
N THR A 30 9.66 -1.92 15.37
CA THR A 30 10.87 -1.26 14.86
C THR A 30 12.00 -2.27 14.74
N VAL A 31 12.51 -2.44 13.53
CA VAL A 31 13.63 -3.33 13.21
C VAL A 31 14.87 -2.50 12.91
N ASP A 32 15.99 -2.85 13.54
CA ASP A 32 17.29 -2.21 13.30
C ASP A 32 17.93 -2.77 12.03
N VAL A 33 18.22 -1.90 11.08
CA VAL A 33 18.88 -2.25 9.81
C VAL A 33 20.17 -1.46 9.58
N ARG A 34 20.69 -0.80 10.61
CA ARG A 34 21.97 -0.09 10.56
C ARG A 34 23.13 -1.04 10.28
N SER A 35 23.90 -0.76 9.24
CA SER A 35 25.12 -1.50 8.93
C SER A 35 26.09 -1.50 10.12
N GLY A 36 26.58 -2.69 10.50
CA GLY A 36 27.50 -2.89 11.62
C GLY A 36 26.87 -2.81 13.03
N SER A 37 25.56 -2.62 13.15
CA SER A 37 24.87 -2.66 14.45
C SER A 37 24.90 -4.06 15.06
N PRO A 38 25.12 -4.21 16.38
CA PRO A 38 25.04 -5.51 17.05
C PRO A 38 23.62 -6.11 17.02
N THR A 39 22.60 -5.29 16.75
CA THR A 39 21.19 -5.68 16.64
C THR A 39 20.70 -5.63 15.19
N PHE A 40 21.58 -5.62 14.20
CA PHE A 40 21.19 -5.65 12.79
C PHE A 40 20.28 -6.85 12.49
N GLY A 41 19.14 -6.59 11.83
CA GLY A 41 18.12 -7.59 11.50
C GLY A 41 17.32 -8.08 12.71
N GLN A 42 17.28 -7.32 13.80
CA GLN A 42 16.53 -7.65 15.01
C GLN A 42 15.48 -6.59 15.34
N VAL A 43 14.41 -7.02 15.99
CA VAL A 43 13.42 -6.12 16.60
C VAL A 43 14.05 -5.42 17.79
N ILE A 44 13.98 -4.10 17.82
CA ILE A 44 14.54 -3.26 18.90
C ILE A 44 13.49 -2.48 19.68
N ASP A 45 12.28 -2.33 19.14
CA ASP A 45 11.16 -1.70 19.82
C ASP A 45 9.81 -2.22 19.28
N VAL A 46 8.80 -2.21 20.14
CA VAL A 46 7.42 -2.62 19.86
C VAL A 46 6.47 -1.70 20.63
N ASP A 47 5.58 -1.02 19.93
CA ASP A 47 4.58 -0.11 20.54
C ASP A 47 3.16 -0.48 20.06
N SER A 48 2.37 -1.03 20.99
CA SER A 48 1.03 -1.60 20.74
C SER A 48 -0.08 -0.58 20.96
N VAL A 49 -1.12 -0.63 20.12
CA VAL A 49 -2.26 0.30 20.20
C VAL A 49 -3.46 -0.22 20.99
N GLY A 50 -3.42 -1.48 21.41
CA GLY A 50 -4.48 -2.21 22.10
C GLY A 50 -5.56 -2.72 21.14
N GLY A 51 -5.83 -4.03 21.15
CA GLY A 51 -6.88 -4.66 20.33
C GLY A 51 -6.44 -5.02 18.91
N GLN A 52 -7.31 -5.71 18.17
CA GLN A 52 -7.12 -6.10 16.77
C GLN A 52 -8.05 -5.25 15.91
N HIS A 53 -7.49 -4.51 14.96
CA HIS A 53 -8.22 -3.52 14.17
C HIS A 53 -8.06 -3.73 12.67
N GLU A 54 -7.51 -4.88 12.27
CA GLU A 54 -7.05 -5.14 10.90
C GLU A 54 -5.98 -4.11 10.50
N ALA A 55 -4.88 -4.04 11.27
CA ALA A 55 -3.70 -3.23 10.91
C ALA A 55 -3.24 -3.54 9.48
N HIS A 56 -3.28 -2.52 8.63
CA HIS A 56 -3.09 -2.70 7.20
C HIS A 56 -2.17 -1.60 6.64
N HIS A 57 -2.70 -0.47 6.16
CA HIS A 57 -1.90 0.62 5.56
C HIS A 57 -1.80 1.89 6.45
N GLY A 58 -1.07 2.88 5.92
CA GLY A 58 -0.50 4.00 6.66
C GLY A 58 0.48 4.81 5.81
N GLY A 59 1.11 5.81 6.43
CA GLY A 59 2.09 6.67 5.77
C GLY A 59 2.74 7.67 6.70
N LEU A 60 3.82 8.27 6.21
CA LEU A 60 4.57 9.29 6.94
C LEU A 60 4.07 10.67 6.54
N THR A 61 4.13 11.65 7.44
CA THR A 61 3.92 13.07 7.10
C THR A 61 4.98 13.55 6.09
N ASP A 62 4.75 14.70 5.44
CA ASP A 62 5.63 15.24 4.41
C ASP A 62 7.03 15.63 4.91
N ASP A 63 7.13 15.93 6.21
CA ASP A 63 8.37 16.13 6.98
C ASP A 63 8.91 14.83 7.60
N ARG A 64 8.21 13.71 7.40
CA ARG A 64 8.46 12.37 7.92
C ARG A 64 8.51 12.24 9.44
N ARG A 65 8.07 13.25 10.20
CA ARG A 65 8.19 13.22 11.67
C ARG A 65 7.20 12.29 12.35
N HIS A 66 6.06 12.04 11.71
CA HIS A 66 5.01 11.19 12.27
C HIS A 66 4.67 10.04 11.33
N PHE A 67 4.45 8.86 11.91
CA PHE A 67 3.96 7.69 11.23
C PHE A 67 2.48 7.47 11.56
N TRP A 68 1.63 7.65 10.55
CA TRP A 68 0.20 7.40 10.60
C TRP A 68 -0.06 5.95 10.22
N VAL A 69 -0.76 5.22 11.07
CA VAL A 69 -1.14 3.83 10.85
C VAL A 69 -2.63 3.65 11.16
N GLN A 70 -3.26 2.70 10.48
CA GLN A 70 -4.72 2.66 10.37
C GLN A 70 -5.23 1.23 10.58
N GLY A 71 -6.44 1.14 11.14
CA GLY A 71 -7.18 -0.11 11.31
C GLY A 71 -8.29 -0.18 10.27
N LEU A 72 -8.23 -1.18 9.40
CA LEU A 72 -9.18 -1.33 8.28
C LEU A 72 -10.60 -1.68 8.76
N ASP A 73 -10.71 -2.44 9.85
CA ASP A 73 -12.00 -2.86 10.41
C ASP A 73 -12.66 -1.74 11.22
N THR A 74 -11.94 -1.23 12.23
CA THR A 74 -12.49 -0.27 13.19
C THR A 74 -12.46 1.17 12.70
N SER A 75 -11.76 1.44 11.59
CA SER A 75 -11.54 2.79 11.05
C SER A 75 -10.83 3.75 12.01
N MET A 76 -10.11 3.21 13.00
CA MET A 76 -9.25 3.97 13.90
C MET A 76 -7.93 4.33 13.20
N ILE A 77 -7.37 5.47 13.60
CA ILE A 77 -6.06 5.94 13.11
C ILE A 77 -5.18 6.31 14.31
N TRP A 78 -3.92 5.90 14.25
CA TRP A 78 -2.90 6.20 15.26
C TRP A 78 -1.74 6.95 14.64
N ILE A 79 -1.22 7.91 15.37
CA ILE A 79 -0.10 8.76 14.95
C ILE A 79 1.04 8.55 15.94
N PHE A 80 2.14 8.01 15.43
CA PHE A 80 3.38 7.81 16.19
C PHE A 80 4.36 8.94 15.90
N ASP A 81 4.98 9.52 16.91
CA ASP A 81 6.19 10.33 16.76
C ASP A 81 7.37 9.40 16.54
N ILE A 82 8.04 9.58 15.40
CA ILE A 82 9.25 8.84 15.02
C ILE A 82 10.47 9.74 14.88
N ALA A 83 10.33 11.05 15.14
CA ALA A 83 11.40 12.02 15.02
C ALA A 83 12.17 12.20 16.34
N THR A 84 11.49 12.13 17.48
CA THR A 84 12.13 12.34 18.80
C THR A 84 13.14 11.24 19.12
N ASP A 85 12.77 9.98 18.89
CA ASP A 85 13.69 8.84 18.94
C ASP A 85 13.30 7.84 17.84
N PRO A 86 13.96 7.88 16.67
CA PRO A 86 13.61 7.00 15.56
C PRO A 86 13.77 5.50 15.85
N ALA A 87 14.51 5.13 16.90
CA ALA A 87 14.65 3.74 17.32
C ALA A 87 13.50 3.26 18.24
N ASN A 88 12.67 4.19 18.73
CA ASN A 88 11.63 3.95 19.73
C ASN A 88 10.41 4.85 19.46
N PRO A 89 9.65 4.61 18.37
CA PRO A 89 8.41 5.31 18.07
C PRO A 89 7.46 5.37 19.27
N LYS A 90 6.70 6.48 19.41
CA LYS A 90 5.74 6.63 20.50
C LYS A 90 4.40 7.11 20.00
N LEU A 91 3.32 6.44 20.42
CA LEU A 91 1.97 6.88 20.12
C LEU A 91 1.71 8.26 20.75
N VAL A 92 1.42 9.26 19.92
CA VAL A 92 1.15 10.64 20.37
C VAL A 92 -0.31 11.07 20.16
N ARG A 93 -1.04 10.42 19.26
CA ARG A 93 -2.45 10.73 19.00
C ARG A 93 -3.21 9.52 18.46
N THR A 94 -4.47 9.43 18.85
CA THR A 94 -5.47 8.53 18.27
C THR A 94 -6.62 9.35 17.70
N ILE A 95 -7.11 8.97 16.53
CA ILE A 95 -8.31 9.51 15.88
C ILE A 95 -9.33 8.37 15.85
N ASP A 96 -10.43 8.54 16.57
CA ASP A 96 -11.52 7.59 16.72
C ASP A 96 -12.86 8.10 16.15
N ASP A 97 -12.86 9.30 15.57
CA ASP A 97 -14.02 9.96 14.97
C ASP A 97 -13.97 10.00 13.43
N PHE A 98 -13.07 9.24 12.79
CA PHE A 98 -12.86 9.25 11.34
C PHE A 98 -14.16 9.03 10.55
N VAL A 99 -14.98 8.07 10.96
CA VAL A 99 -16.24 7.73 10.29
C VAL A 99 -17.24 8.89 10.40
N GLU A 100 -17.37 9.49 11.59
CA GLU A 100 -18.26 10.63 11.81
C GLU A 100 -17.81 11.85 11.00
N LYS A 101 -16.53 12.24 11.13
CA LYS A 101 -15.96 13.42 10.47
C LYS A 101 -15.98 13.32 8.95
N SER A 102 -15.70 12.13 8.43
CA SER A 102 -15.72 11.91 6.98
C SER A 102 -17.12 11.90 6.38
N GLY A 103 -18.17 11.78 7.20
CA GLY A 103 -19.55 11.61 6.74
C GLY A 103 -19.85 10.18 6.30
N GLY A 104 -19.14 9.19 6.85
CA GLY A 104 -19.46 7.77 6.70
C GLY A 104 -18.46 6.96 5.86
N VAL A 105 -17.25 7.47 5.59
CA VAL A 105 -16.18 6.65 5.00
C VAL A 105 -15.67 5.68 6.07
N VAL A 106 -15.43 4.43 5.68
CA VAL A 106 -14.86 3.38 6.56
C VAL A 106 -13.73 2.64 5.82
N GLY A 107 -12.91 1.91 6.57
CA GLY A 107 -11.74 1.21 6.04
C GLY A 107 -10.71 2.17 5.49
N PRO A 108 -10.14 3.05 6.33
CA PRO A 108 -9.09 3.97 5.91
C PRO A 108 -7.81 3.16 5.61
N HIS A 109 -7.28 3.33 4.40
CA HIS A 109 -6.26 2.48 3.79
C HIS A 109 -4.92 3.20 3.69
N GLY A 110 -4.65 3.91 2.59
CA GLY A 110 -3.38 4.61 2.38
C GLY A 110 -3.42 6.03 2.91
N ALA A 111 -2.48 6.41 3.79
CA ALA A 111 -2.28 7.80 4.22
C ALA A 111 -1.15 8.45 3.41
N TYR A 112 -1.50 9.19 2.37
CA TYR A 112 -0.54 9.82 1.48
C TYR A 112 -0.22 11.25 1.94
N ALA A 113 1.07 11.55 2.14
CA ALA A 113 1.51 12.89 2.52
C ALA A 113 1.40 13.88 1.37
N LEU A 114 0.79 15.02 1.68
CA LEU A 114 0.80 16.26 0.91
C LEU A 114 1.48 17.35 1.77
N PRO A 115 1.92 18.48 1.19
CA PRO A 115 2.47 19.57 1.98
C PRO A 115 1.53 20.03 3.10
N GLY A 116 1.90 19.74 4.37
CA GLY A 116 1.12 20.05 5.57
C GLY A 116 -0.19 19.28 5.76
N ARG A 117 -0.45 18.22 4.98
CA ARG A 117 -1.71 17.47 5.01
C ARG A 117 -1.50 15.98 4.77
N MET A 118 -2.46 15.18 5.21
CA MET A 118 -2.60 13.77 4.85
C MET A 118 -3.85 13.59 4.00
N MET A 119 -3.72 12.86 2.89
CA MET A 119 -4.82 12.38 2.07
C MET A 119 -5.00 10.89 2.31
N ILE A 120 -6.16 10.50 2.85
CA ILE A 120 -6.46 9.13 3.23
C ILE A 120 -7.47 8.53 2.26
N SER A 121 -7.14 7.42 1.61
CA SER A 121 -8.13 6.66 0.83
C SER A 121 -8.96 5.77 1.73
N GLY A 122 -10.28 5.72 1.51
CA GLY A 122 -11.15 4.70 2.10
C GLY A 122 -11.38 3.52 1.16
N LEU A 123 -11.80 2.39 1.71
CA LEU A 123 -12.23 1.20 0.94
C LEU A 123 -13.75 1.06 0.84
N SER A 124 -14.49 1.63 1.78
CA SER A 124 -15.95 1.48 1.84
C SER A 124 -16.61 2.68 2.51
N ASN A 125 -17.91 2.56 2.72
CA ASN A 125 -18.72 3.39 3.59
C ASN A 125 -19.46 2.52 4.63
N THR A 126 -20.25 3.16 5.49
CA THR A 126 -21.07 2.50 6.53
C THR A 126 -22.11 1.52 5.99
N ASP A 127 -22.40 1.52 4.69
CA ASP A 127 -23.29 0.55 4.06
C ASP A 127 -22.57 -0.76 3.69
N GLY A 128 -21.24 -0.80 3.77
CA GLY A 128 -20.42 -2.01 3.54
C GLY A 128 -20.11 -2.34 2.08
N THR A 129 -20.73 -1.65 1.11
CA THR A 129 -20.80 -2.06 -0.31
C THR A 129 -19.65 -1.60 -1.21
N GLY A 130 -18.63 -0.90 -0.68
CA GLY A 130 -17.43 -0.49 -1.43
C GLY A 130 -17.46 0.93 -1.99
N ARG A 131 -18.62 1.60 -1.99
CA ARG A 131 -18.68 3.04 -2.27
C ARG A 131 -17.85 3.79 -1.23
N THR A 132 -16.94 4.65 -1.66
CA THR A 132 -16.01 5.31 -0.73
C THR A 132 -15.52 6.68 -1.20
N GLY A 133 -14.54 7.25 -0.49
CA GLY A 133 -13.98 8.56 -0.78
C GLY A 133 -12.55 8.73 -0.28
N LEU A 134 -11.99 9.89 -0.59
CA LEU A 134 -10.74 10.38 -0.03
C LEU A 134 -11.04 11.34 1.13
N VAL A 135 -10.28 11.27 2.21
CA VAL A 135 -10.46 12.11 3.40
C VAL A 135 -9.17 12.87 3.70
N GLU A 136 -9.26 14.19 3.78
CA GLU A 136 -8.12 15.06 4.10
C GLU A 136 -8.05 15.40 5.58
N TYR A 137 -6.84 15.33 6.11
CA TYR A 137 -6.49 15.79 7.45
C TYR A 137 -5.29 16.74 7.40
N THR A 138 -5.14 17.60 8.40
CA THR A 138 -3.86 18.27 8.68
C THR A 138 -2.84 17.24 9.19
N ASN A 139 -1.54 17.58 9.15
CA ASN A 139 -0.51 16.74 9.78
C ASN A 139 -0.73 16.52 11.29
N ASP A 140 -1.49 17.40 11.95
CA ASP A 140 -1.77 17.32 13.38
C ASP A 140 -2.97 16.42 13.72
N GLY A 141 -3.69 15.88 12.71
CA GLY A 141 -4.85 15.03 12.95
C GLY A 141 -6.21 15.73 12.93
N GLU A 142 -6.31 16.93 12.34
CA GLU A 142 -7.59 17.66 12.24
C GLU A 142 -8.24 17.42 10.87
N TYR A 143 -9.51 17.03 10.87
CA TYR A 143 -10.30 16.82 9.65
C TYR A 143 -10.41 18.11 8.81
N ILE A 144 -10.29 17.97 7.49
CA ILE A 144 -10.42 19.06 6.53
C ILE A 144 -11.64 18.87 5.63
N ALA A 145 -11.69 17.76 4.89
CA ALA A 145 -12.70 17.53 3.85
C ALA A 145 -12.81 16.05 3.46
N THR A 146 -13.96 15.70 2.87
CA THR A 146 -14.19 14.41 2.21
C THR A 146 -14.48 14.63 0.72
N HIS A 147 -13.85 13.82 -0.13
CA HIS A 147 -14.01 13.81 -1.57
C HIS A 147 -14.46 12.42 -2.03
N TRP A 148 -15.77 12.24 -2.22
CA TRP A 148 -16.33 10.96 -2.66
C TRP A 148 -15.88 10.57 -4.06
N MET A 149 -15.63 9.28 -4.26
CA MET A 149 -15.35 8.70 -5.58
C MET A 149 -16.53 8.93 -6.53
N PRO A 150 -16.29 9.15 -7.84
CA PRO A 150 -17.37 9.30 -8.81
C PRO A 150 -18.14 7.98 -8.97
N THR A 151 -19.45 8.07 -9.20
CA THR A 151 -20.28 6.94 -9.66
C THR A 151 -20.96 7.31 -10.98
N ALA A 152 -21.63 6.35 -11.61
CA ALA A 152 -22.44 6.63 -12.80
C ALA A 152 -23.55 7.66 -12.53
N GLU A 153 -24.16 7.63 -11.34
CA GLU A 153 -25.22 8.55 -10.90
C GLU A 153 -24.66 9.89 -10.40
N GLU A 154 -23.49 9.86 -9.77
CA GLU A 154 -22.79 11.04 -9.24
C GLU A 154 -21.40 11.18 -9.91
N PRO A 155 -21.36 11.59 -11.19
CA PRO A 155 -20.14 11.58 -12.00
C PRO A 155 -19.07 12.57 -11.53
N ARG A 156 -19.47 13.61 -10.76
CA ARG A 156 -18.56 14.61 -10.16
C ARG A 156 -17.61 15.29 -11.15
N GLY A 157 -18.00 15.38 -12.43
CA GLY A 157 -17.20 16.00 -13.49
C GLY A 157 -16.32 15.04 -14.28
N ALA A 158 -16.29 13.75 -13.93
CA ALA A 158 -15.50 12.76 -14.66
C ALA A 158 -16.04 12.51 -16.08
N GLU A 159 -15.13 12.48 -17.04
CA GLU A 159 -15.35 11.82 -18.32
C GLU A 159 -15.46 10.31 -18.14
N ASN A 160 -16.23 9.66 -19.02
CA ASN A 160 -16.51 8.22 -18.97
C ASN A 160 -17.16 7.75 -17.66
N ALA A 161 -17.89 8.64 -16.97
CA ALA A 161 -18.47 8.33 -15.66
C ALA A 161 -19.49 7.19 -15.64
N ALA A 162 -20.07 6.81 -16.79
CA ALA A 162 -20.92 5.62 -16.89
C ALA A 162 -20.19 4.31 -16.48
N LYS A 163 -18.85 4.35 -16.39
CA LYS A 163 -18.01 3.24 -15.93
C LYS A 163 -17.58 3.37 -14.47
N ALA A 164 -17.82 4.51 -13.83
CA ALA A 164 -17.34 4.77 -12.48
C ALA A 164 -18.03 3.86 -11.46
N ASP A 165 -17.25 3.01 -10.79
CA ASP A 165 -17.73 2.02 -9.82
C ASP A 165 -17.91 2.59 -8.41
N GLY A 166 -17.38 3.79 -8.14
CA GLY A 166 -17.45 4.42 -6.82
C GLY A 166 -16.49 3.84 -5.78
N TYR A 167 -15.62 2.92 -6.18
CA TYR A 167 -14.70 2.21 -5.29
C TYR A 167 -13.38 2.97 -5.12
N GLY A 168 -12.64 2.61 -4.08
CA GLY A 168 -11.35 3.19 -3.73
C GLY A 168 -10.37 2.12 -3.25
N TYR A 169 -9.08 2.41 -3.33
CA TYR A 169 -8.01 1.62 -2.74
C TYR A 169 -6.78 2.48 -2.46
N ASP A 170 -5.97 2.78 -3.47
CA ASP A 170 -4.77 3.60 -3.33
C ASP A 170 -4.97 5.01 -3.91
N ALA A 171 -4.18 5.97 -3.42
CA ALA A 171 -4.16 7.34 -3.94
C ALA A 171 -2.72 7.85 -4.05
N ARG A 172 -2.34 8.33 -5.23
CA ARG A 172 -0.99 8.85 -5.50
C ARG A 172 -1.03 10.06 -6.41
N VAL A 173 -0.16 11.03 -6.16
CA VAL A 173 -0.15 12.31 -6.89
C VAL A 173 1.10 12.47 -7.75
N LEU A 174 0.94 13.11 -8.90
CA LEU A 174 2.02 13.64 -9.73
C LEU A 174 1.88 15.18 -9.77
N PRO A 175 2.48 15.91 -8.80
CA PRO A 175 2.19 17.32 -8.59
C PRO A 175 2.52 18.20 -9.81
N ARG A 176 3.61 17.90 -10.51
CA ARG A 176 4.05 18.68 -11.69
C ARG A 176 3.00 18.71 -12.81
N ARG A 177 2.16 17.69 -12.91
CA ARG A 177 1.08 17.60 -13.91
C ARG A 177 -0.28 17.99 -13.33
N ASN A 178 -0.36 18.39 -12.06
CA ASN A 178 -1.62 18.62 -11.35
C ASN A 178 -2.59 17.42 -11.46
N VAL A 179 -2.07 16.20 -11.30
CA VAL A 179 -2.90 15.00 -11.34
C VAL A 179 -2.73 14.14 -10.10
N MET A 180 -3.82 13.47 -9.75
CA MET A 180 -3.85 12.40 -8.77
C MET A 180 -4.54 11.22 -9.41
N LEU A 181 -4.05 10.01 -9.12
CA LEU A 181 -4.71 8.77 -9.48
C LEU A 181 -5.28 8.14 -8.22
N THR A 182 -6.47 7.56 -8.37
CA THR A 182 -7.02 6.62 -7.40
C THR A 182 -7.33 5.29 -8.08
N SER A 183 -7.20 4.21 -7.34
CA SER A 183 -7.50 2.84 -7.79
C SER A 183 -8.68 2.25 -7.03
N SER A 184 -9.03 0.99 -7.28
CA SER A 184 -10.31 0.41 -6.84
C SER A 184 -10.13 -1.00 -6.29
N PHE A 185 -10.76 -1.29 -5.14
CA PHE A 185 -10.78 -2.63 -4.57
C PHE A 185 -12.19 -3.18 -4.36
N THR A 186 -12.63 -3.42 -3.13
CA THR A 186 -13.93 -4.00 -2.80
C THR A 186 -14.38 -3.46 -1.45
N GLY A 187 -15.66 -3.61 -1.13
CA GLY A 187 -16.25 -3.12 0.12
C GLY A 187 -15.97 -3.99 1.33
N LEU A 188 -16.28 -3.44 2.51
CA LEU A 188 -16.14 -4.09 3.82
C LEU A 188 -16.81 -5.46 3.85
N ASP A 189 -17.99 -5.56 3.25
CA ASP A 189 -18.77 -6.80 3.18
C ASP A 189 -18.03 -7.92 2.42
N ASN A 190 -17.06 -7.58 1.57
CA ASN A 190 -16.25 -8.54 0.84
C ASN A 190 -14.87 -8.75 1.48
N TYR A 191 -14.09 -7.71 1.73
CA TYR A 191 -12.71 -7.90 2.19
C TYR A 191 -12.60 -8.44 3.61
N MET A 192 -13.64 -8.27 4.44
CA MET A 192 -13.69 -8.87 5.78
C MET A 192 -14.22 -10.31 5.79
N ARG A 193 -14.63 -10.88 4.64
CA ARG A 193 -15.03 -12.29 4.56
C ARG A 193 -13.83 -13.21 4.32
N PRO A 194 -13.92 -14.50 4.71
CA PRO A 194 -12.93 -15.49 4.33
C PRO A 194 -12.75 -15.55 2.80
N LEU A 195 -11.50 -15.52 2.32
CA LEU A 195 -11.19 -15.49 0.88
C LEU A 195 -11.88 -16.64 0.13
N GLY A 196 -11.87 -17.85 0.71
CA GLY A 196 -12.50 -19.03 0.14
C GLY A 196 -14.02 -18.90 -0.06
N GLU A 197 -14.71 -18.10 0.76
CA GLU A 197 -16.14 -17.82 0.57
C GLU A 197 -16.37 -16.80 -0.55
N VAL A 198 -15.57 -15.73 -0.57
CA VAL A 198 -15.67 -14.66 -1.57
C VAL A 198 -15.44 -15.21 -2.98
N VAL A 199 -14.38 -15.99 -3.20
CA VAL A 199 -14.05 -16.53 -4.53
C VAL A 199 -15.09 -17.53 -5.07
N ASN A 200 -15.89 -18.13 -4.18
CA ASN A 200 -16.94 -19.08 -4.54
C ASN A 200 -18.34 -18.45 -4.59
N ASP A 201 -18.46 -17.14 -4.35
CA ASP A 201 -19.71 -16.40 -4.36
C ASP A 201 -19.78 -15.51 -5.63
N PRO A 202 -20.63 -15.86 -6.62
CA PRO A 202 -20.71 -15.10 -7.87
C PRO A 202 -21.18 -13.65 -7.71
N GLU A 203 -21.94 -13.32 -6.65
CA GLU A 203 -22.35 -11.94 -6.40
C GLU A 203 -21.22 -11.16 -5.73
N ALA A 204 -20.52 -11.76 -4.78
CA ALA A 204 -19.31 -11.16 -4.20
C ALA A 204 -18.25 -10.87 -5.27
N MET A 205 -18.05 -11.79 -6.22
CA MET A 205 -17.10 -11.63 -7.32
C MET A 205 -17.48 -10.51 -8.31
N LYS A 206 -18.75 -10.08 -8.36
CA LYS A 206 -19.16 -8.89 -9.13
C LYS A 206 -18.90 -7.60 -8.37
N ALA A 207 -18.77 -7.66 -7.05
CA ALA A 207 -18.54 -6.50 -6.18
C ALA A 207 -17.04 -6.17 -6.03
N PHE A 208 -16.25 -6.36 -7.10
CA PHE A 208 -14.85 -5.96 -7.18
C PHE A 208 -14.67 -4.84 -8.21
N GLY A 209 -13.85 -3.86 -7.84
CA GLY A 209 -13.54 -2.68 -8.63
C GLY A 209 -12.79 -3.03 -9.90
N GLY A 210 -13.03 -2.23 -10.93
CA GLY A 210 -12.45 -2.42 -12.25
C GLY A 210 -12.02 -1.11 -12.87
N THR A 211 -11.79 -0.09 -12.06
CA THR A 211 -11.50 1.26 -12.56
C THR A 211 -10.35 1.95 -11.84
N MET A 212 -9.77 2.91 -12.53
CA MET A 212 -8.94 3.94 -11.92
C MET A 212 -9.48 5.29 -12.30
N VAL A 213 -9.29 6.29 -11.44
CA VAL A 213 -9.78 7.65 -11.67
C VAL A 213 -8.60 8.61 -11.71
N LEU A 214 -8.52 9.38 -12.79
CA LEU A 214 -7.68 10.57 -12.87
C LEU A 214 -8.42 11.76 -12.27
N TRP A 215 -7.76 12.52 -11.42
CA TRP A 215 -8.29 13.71 -10.77
C TRP A 215 -7.48 14.93 -11.17
N ASP A 216 -8.14 16.09 -11.20
CA ASP A 216 -7.46 17.36 -10.98
C ASP A 216 -7.02 17.37 -9.52
N PHE A 217 -5.71 17.30 -9.30
CA PHE A 217 -5.18 17.20 -7.96
C PHE A 217 -5.58 18.44 -7.15
N HIS A 218 -5.21 19.65 -7.55
CA HIS A 218 -5.47 20.86 -6.79
C HIS A 218 -6.95 21.12 -6.52
N ALA A 219 -7.83 20.89 -7.49
CA ALA A 219 -9.27 21.11 -7.35
C ALA A 219 -9.99 19.97 -6.62
N ARG A 220 -9.36 18.79 -6.48
CA ARG A 220 -9.97 17.56 -5.94
C ARG A 220 -11.22 17.13 -6.71
N THR A 221 -11.19 17.29 -8.02
CA THR A 221 -12.31 16.95 -8.90
C THR A 221 -11.92 15.82 -9.86
N PRO A 222 -12.71 14.75 -9.98
CA PRO A 222 -12.51 13.72 -11.00
C PRO A 222 -12.45 14.33 -12.40
N ARG A 223 -11.54 13.82 -13.23
CA ARG A 223 -11.36 14.21 -14.64
C ARG A 223 -11.77 13.10 -15.59
N LYS A 224 -11.30 11.87 -15.36
CA LYS A 224 -11.49 10.76 -16.28
C LYS A 224 -11.48 9.42 -15.56
N VAL A 225 -12.39 8.53 -15.93
CA VAL A 225 -12.44 7.14 -15.45
C VAL A 225 -11.82 6.23 -16.50
N PHE A 226 -10.83 5.46 -16.08
CA PHE A 226 -10.21 4.39 -16.86
C PHE A 226 -10.81 3.04 -16.48
N GLU A 227 -11.15 2.23 -17.48
CA GLU A 227 -11.47 0.82 -17.27
C GLU A 227 -10.16 0.04 -17.15
N VAL A 228 -9.87 -0.48 -15.96
CA VAL A 228 -8.68 -1.27 -15.61
C VAL A 228 -9.18 -2.52 -14.89
N PRO A 229 -9.68 -3.53 -15.64
CA PRO A 229 -10.43 -4.63 -15.07
C PRO A 229 -9.57 -5.55 -14.20
N GLY A 230 -10.17 -6.08 -13.14
CA GLY A 230 -9.54 -7.10 -12.30
C GLY A 230 -8.85 -6.57 -11.06
N VAL A 231 -9.42 -5.52 -10.43
CA VAL A 231 -8.95 -5.00 -9.14
C VAL A 231 -7.56 -4.36 -9.24
N PRO A 232 -7.45 -3.15 -9.81
CA PRO A 232 -6.22 -2.38 -9.79
C PRO A 232 -5.92 -1.93 -8.35
N LEU A 233 -4.80 -2.38 -7.79
CA LEU A 233 -4.43 -2.10 -6.41
C LEU A 233 -3.43 -0.94 -6.32
N GLU A 234 -2.16 -1.25 -6.11
CA GLU A 234 -1.13 -0.29 -5.74
C GLU A 234 -0.70 0.59 -6.92
N ILE A 235 -0.62 1.90 -6.70
CA ILE A 235 -0.19 2.87 -7.72
C ILE A 235 1.27 3.23 -7.47
N ARG A 236 2.11 3.17 -8.51
CA ARG A 236 3.50 3.64 -8.45
C ARG A 236 3.81 4.57 -9.62
N TRP A 237 3.86 5.87 -9.33
CA TRP A 237 4.36 6.87 -10.29
C TRP A 237 5.84 6.67 -10.54
N ALA A 238 6.25 6.89 -11.78
CA ALA A 238 7.65 7.08 -12.13
C ALA A 238 8.25 8.29 -11.40
N TRP A 239 9.48 8.14 -10.93
CA TRP A 239 10.24 9.14 -10.17
C TRP A 239 10.90 10.20 -11.04
N GLY A 240 11.30 9.82 -12.26
CA GLY A 240 12.00 10.67 -13.20
C GLY A 240 11.26 11.97 -13.45
N GLU A 241 11.98 13.09 -13.40
CA GLU A 241 11.37 14.44 -13.39
C GLU A 241 10.47 14.71 -14.60
N ASN A 242 10.72 14.03 -15.73
CA ASN A 242 9.98 14.18 -16.98
C ASN A 242 9.03 13.01 -17.29
N ASN A 243 9.00 11.98 -16.44
CA ASN A 243 8.14 10.82 -16.64
C ASN A 243 6.71 11.16 -16.23
N ASN A 244 5.75 10.89 -17.12
CA ASN A 244 4.31 11.14 -16.91
C ASN A 244 3.55 9.81 -16.97
N TYR A 245 3.98 8.81 -16.20
CA TYR A 245 3.32 7.52 -16.15
C TYR A 245 3.37 6.88 -14.75
N ALA A 246 2.43 5.99 -14.49
CA ALA A 246 2.38 5.14 -13.31
C ALA A 246 2.07 3.70 -13.71
N PHE A 247 2.57 2.76 -12.90
CA PHE A 247 2.16 1.37 -12.95
C PHE A 247 1.09 1.06 -11.90
N THR A 248 0.24 0.08 -12.22
CA THR A 248 -0.57 -0.68 -11.28
C THR A 248 -0.57 -2.14 -11.73
N THR A 249 -0.89 -3.05 -10.81
CA THR A 249 -1.24 -4.43 -11.14
C THR A 249 -2.69 -4.71 -10.80
N THR A 250 -3.26 -5.69 -11.48
CA THR A 250 -4.65 -6.13 -11.27
C THR A 250 -4.68 -7.51 -10.64
N ALA A 251 -5.24 -7.61 -9.43
CA ALA A 251 -5.19 -8.84 -8.63
C ALA A 251 -5.89 -10.03 -9.31
N LEU A 252 -7.08 -9.82 -9.88
CA LEU A 252 -7.91 -10.91 -10.43
C LEU A 252 -7.56 -11.27 -11.88
N THR A 253 -7.05 -10.32 -12.67
CA THR A 253 -6.66 -10.56 -14.06
C THR A 253 -5.17 -10.85 -14.21
N SER A 254 -4.36 -10.60 -13.18
CA SER A 254 -2.91 -10.83 -13.15
C SER A 254 -2.14 -10.07 -14.23
N GLU A 255 -2.48 -8.79 -14.44
CA GLU A 255 -1.92 -7.96 -15.50
C GLU A 255 -1.12 -6.78 -14.92
N ILE A 256 -0.16 -6.29 -15.70
CA ILE A 256 0.54 -5.02 -15.46
C ILE A 256 -0.08 -3.96 -16.36
N TRP A 257 -0.50 -2.87 -15.76
CA TRP A 257 -1.13 -1.74 -16.43
C TRP A 257 -0.29 -0.48 -16.29
N LEU A 258 -0.21 0.27 -17.38
CA LEU A 258 0.45 1.56 -17.47
C LEU A 258 -0.62 2.65 -17.64
N ILE A 259 -0.59 3.64 -16.76
CA ILE A 259 -1.40 4.85 -16.85
C ILE A 259 -0.44 5.95 -17.25
N HIS A 260 -0.61 6.51 -18.45
CA HIS A 260 0.37 7.44 -19.02
C HIS A 260 -0.30 8.61 -19.74
N GLU A 261 0.44 9.70 -19.83
CA GLU A 261 0.12 10.83 -20.68
C GLU A 261 0.81 10.68 -22.05
N ASP A 262 0.13 11.03 -23.14
CA ASP A 262 0.70 11.04 -24.49
C ASP A 262 1.24 12.43 -24.90
N GLU A 263 1.74 12.52 -26.14
CA GLU A 263 2.28 13.76 -26.72
C GLU A 263 1.23 14.88 -26.85
N ASN A 264 -0.06 14.55 -26.89
CA ASN A 264 -1.18 15.49 -26.95
C ASN A 264 -1.68 15.89 -25.55
N GLN A 265 -0.99 15.45 -24.49
CA GLN A 265 -1.39 15.65 -23.08
C GLN A 265 -2.69 14.93 -22.70
N GLU A 266 -3.06 13.88 -23.44
CA GLU A 266 -4.18 13.01 -23.12
C GLU A 266 -3.70 11.83 -22.27
N TRP A 267 -4.49 11.49 -21.26
CA TRP A 267 -4.19 10.37 -20.36
C TRP A 267 -4.89 9.08 -20.81
N HIS A 268 -4.16 7.98 -20.75
CA HIS A 268 -4.56 6.65 -21.21
C HIS A 268 -4.21 5.59 -20.16
N ALA A 269 -4.95 4.49 -20.18
CA ALA A 269 -4.63 3.27 -19.45
C ALA A 269 -4.43 2.12 -20.44
N ARG A 270 -3.35 1.36 -20.28
CA ARG A 270 -2.99 0.29 -21.21
C ARG A 270 -2.41 -0.92 -20.46
N LYS A 271 -2.90 -2.12 -20.77
CA LYS A 271 -2.21 -3.36 -20.44
C LYS A 271 -0.86 -3.42 -21.15
N VAL A 272 0.21 -3.57 -20.40
CA VAL A 272 1.59 -3.62 -20.91
C VAL A 272 2.29 -4.95 -20.59
N GLY A 273 1.79 -5.73 -19.64
CA GLY A 273 2.38 -7.02 -19.30
C GLY A 273 1.44 -7.95 -18.54
N GLU A 274 1.93 -9.14 -18.25
CA GLU A 274 1.24 -10.18 -17.47
C GLU A 274 2.15 -10.62 -16.32
N VAL A 275 1.53 -10.86 -15.16
CA VAL A 275 2.21 -11.35 -13.95
C VAL A 275 2.15 -12.87 -13.87
N GLY A 276 1.02 -13.46 -14.27
CA GLY A 276 0.81 -14.90 -14.21
C GLY A 276 -0.52 -15.31 -14.81
N ASP A 277 -0.82 -16.61 -14.70
CA ASP A 277 -2.09 -17.18 -15.17
C ASP A 277 -3.21 -16.88 -14.16
N PRO A 278 -4.20 -16.02 -14.49
CA PRO A 278 -5.26 -15.64 -13.56
C PRO A 278 -6.13 -16.83 -13.13
N SER A 279 -6.19 -17.92 -13.92
CA SER A 279 -6.94 -19.12 -13.53
C SER A 279 -6.32 -19.86 -12.33
N LYS A 280 -5.05 -19.58 -12.03
CA LYS A 280 -4.35 -20.07 -10.84
C LYS A 280 -4.45 -19.11 -9.65
N MET A 281 -5.08 -17.95 -9.83
CA MET A 281 -5.25 -16.89 -8.85
C MET A 281 -3.94 -16.54 -8.11
N PRO A 282 -2.85 -16.15 -8.80
CA PRO A 282 -1.61 -15.75 -8.12
C PRO A 282 -1.81 -14.51 -7.23
N LEU A 283 -2.77 -13.64 -7.57
CA LEU A 283 -3.12 -12.39 -6.88
C LEU A 283 -1.93 -11.43 -6.73
N PRO A 284 -1.53 -10.70 -7.79
CA PRO A 284 -0.58 -9.60 -7.66
C PRO A 284 -1.16 -8.51 -6.75
N VAL A 285 -0.55 -8.27 -5.59
CA VAL A 285 -1.11 -7.43 -4.51
C VAL A 285 -0.31 -6.19 -4.19
N ASP A 286 1.00 -6.19 -4.43
CA ASP A 286 1.84 -5.01 -4.27
C ASP A 286 2.91 -4.92 -5.36
N ILE A 287 3.37 -3.69 -5.58
CA ILE A 287 4.44 -3.36 -6.50
C ILE A 287 5.38 -2.32 -5.91
N SER A 288 6.67 -2.41 -6.26
CA SER A 288 7.68 -1.39 -5.97
C SER A 288 8.40 -1.02 -7.26
N LEU A 289 8.36 0.26 -7.63
CA LEU A 289 9.11 0.80 -8.77
C LEU A 289 10.44 1.37 -8.25
N SER A 290 11.54 1.01 -8.90
CA SER A 290 12.86 1.48 -8.51
C SER A 290 13.03 2.98 -8.70
N ALA A 291 13.91 3.59 -7.89
CA ALA A 291 14.12 5.03 -7.90
C ALA A 291 14.64 5.60 -9.24
N ASP A 292 15.23 4.75 -10.08
CA ASP A 292 15.70 5.05 -11.44
C ASP A 292 14.68 4.70 -12.54
N ASP A 293 13.47 4.27 -12.15
CA ASP A 293 12.37 3.85 -13.02
C ASP A 293 12.70 2.69 -13.98
N SER A 294 13.74 1.90 -13.70
CA SER A 294 14.18 0.82 -14.59
C SER A 294 13.67 -0.57 -14.20
N THR A 295 13.28 -0.76 -12.93
CA THR A 295 12.94 -2.07 -12.36
C THR A 295 11.62 -2.02 -11.61
N LEU A 296 10.69 -2.91 -11.95
CA LEU A 296 9.41 -3.08 -11.26
C LEU A 296 9.38 -4.43 -10.55
N PHE A 297 9.27 -4.40 -9.23
CA PHE A 297 9.03 -5.58 -8.40
C PHE A 297 7.53 -5.78 -8.26
N VAL A 298 7.07 -7.01 -8.45
CA VAL A 298 5.65 -7.38 -8.39
C VAL A 298 5.48 -8.62 -7.51
N ASP A 299 4.74 -8.45 -6.43
CA ASP A 299 4.48 -9.52 -5.48
C ASP A 299 3.10 -10.14 -5.70
N SER A 300 3.06 -11.47 -5.75
CA SER A 300 1.83 -12.23 -5.89
C SER A 300 1.59 -13.14 -4.69
N PHE A 301 0.45 -12.91 -4.06
CA PHE A 301 0.15 -13.39 -2.73
C PHE A 301 0.02 -14.91 -2.62
N MET A 302 -0.81 -15.51 -3.46
CA MET A 302 -1.19 -16.92 -3.31
C MET A 302 -0.05 -17.87 -3.67
N ASP A 303 0.79 -17.48 -4.62
CA ASP A 303 1.95 -18.28 -5.02
C ASP A 303 3.24 -17.85 -4.30
N GLY A 304 3.21 -16.80 -3.46
CA GLY A 304 4.32 -16.33 -2.65
C GLY A 304 5.56 -15.89 -3.44
N MET A 305 5.37 -15.49 -4.70
CA MET A 305 6.43 -15.12 -5.63
C MET A 305 6.60 -13.60 -5.66
N THR A 306 7.86 -13.16 -5.76
CA THR A 306 8.19 -11.84 -6.31
C THR A 306 8.69 -12.03 -7.74
N ARG A 307 8.20 -11.19 -8.65
CA ARG A 307 8.56 -11.16 -10.07
C ARG A 307 9.11 -9.78 -10.40
N ILE A 308 10.29 -9.76 -11.01
CA ILE A 308 11.03 -8.52 -11.26
C ILE A 308 11.09 -8.28 -12.75
N TYR A 309 10.66 -7.10 -13.17
CA TYR A 309 10.59 -6.69 -14.57
C TYR A 309 11.56 -5.54 -14.85
N ASP A 310 12.27 -5.62 -15.96
CA ASP A 310 12.87 -4.45 -16.60
C ASP A 310 11.74 -3.64 -17.25
N VAL A 311 11.61 -2.39 -16.81
CA VAL A 311 10.61 -1.41 -17.27
C VAL A 311 11.26 -0.15 -17.83
N THR A 312 12.52 -0.22 -18.26
CA THR A 312 13.22 0.87 -18.97
C THR A 312 12.41 1.35 -20.18
N ASP A 313 11.72 0.42 -20.85
CA ASP A 313 10.59 0.74 -21.73
C ASP A 313 9.29 0.43 -20.96
N PRO A 314 8.55 1.44 -20.47
CA PRO A 314 7.37 1.22 -19.66
C PRO A 314 6.21 0.60 -20.45
N PHE A 315 6.25 0.63 -21.78
CA PHE A 315 5.24 0.03 -22.65
C PHE A 315 5.49 -1.45 -22.95
N ALA A 316 6.67 -1.97 -22.58
CA ALA A 316 7.04 -3.37 -22.79
C ALA A 316 7.85 -3.94 -21.61
N PRO A 317 7.26 -4.06 -20.40
CA PRO A 317 7.89 -4.74 -19.26
C PRO A 317 8.42 -6.13 -19.64
N LYS A 318 9.65 -6.44 -19.23
CA LYS A 318 10.29 -7.72 -19.48
C LYS A 318 10.65 -8.38 -18.17
N LEU A 319 10.10 -9.57 -17.92
CA LEU A 319 10.47 -10.37 -16.76
C LEU A 319 11.95 -10.74 -16.82
N ILE A 320 12.72 -10.35 -15.80
CA ILE A 320 14.17 -10.59 -15.70
C ILE A 320 14.55 -11.52 -14.54
N HIS A 321 13.70 -11.64 -13.52
CA HIS A 321 13.95 -12.52 -12.37
C HIS A 321 12.64 -12.92 -11.68
N GLU A 322 12.62 -14.10 -11.07
CA GLU A 322 11.53 -14.58 -10.23
C GLU A 322 12.11 -15.28 -9.00
N LYS A 323 11.48 -15.09 -7.84
CA LYS A 323 11.89 -15.76 -6.60
C LYS A 323 10.69 -16.06 -5.71
N LYS A 324 10.66 -17.28 -5.16
CA LYS A 324 9.74 -17.65 -4.08
C LYS A 324 10.24 -17.03 -2.78
N ILE A 325 9.49 -16.11 -2.20
CA ILE A 325 9.84 -15.42 -0.95
C ILE A 325 9.32 -16.19 0.27
N GLY A 326 8.11 -16.75 0.18
CA GLY A 326 7.51 -17.57 1.22
C GLY A 326 6.30 -18.35 0.70
N ALA A 327 5.57 -19.04 1.57
CA ALA A 327 4.30 -19.68 1.21
C ALA A 327 3.28 -18.65 0.67
N GLN A 328 3.27 -17.46 1.26
CA GLN A 328 2.60 -16.24 0.82
C GLN A 328 3.57 -15.04 0.87
N VAL A 329 3.30 -13.98 0.12
CA VAL A 329 4.04 -12.71 0.19
C VAL A 329 3.12 -11.55 -0.16
N ASN A 330 3.25 -10.41 0.51
CA ASN A 330 2.39 -9.26 0.26
C ASN A 330 3.22 -8.02 -0.09
N MET A 331 3.64 -7.25 0.91
CA MET A 331 4.23 -5.94 0.64
C MET A 331 5.68 -6.09 0.20
N VAL A 332 6.06 -5.30 -0.80
CA VAL A 332 7.42 -5.09 -1.26
C VAL A 332 7.80 -3.62 -1.12
N SER A 333 8.98 -3.34 -0.60
CA SER A 333 9.49 -1.97 -0.53
C SER A 333 10.98 -1.95 -0.82
N GLN A 334 11.36 -1.18 -1.84
CA GLN A 334 12.77 -0.91 -2.13
C GLN A 334 13.26 0.28 -1.30
N SER A 335 14.45 0.13 -0.72
CA SER A 335 15.24 1.20 -0.13
C SER A 335 15.46 2.36 -1.10
N TRP A 336 15.74 3.55 -0.57
CA TRP A 336 15.82 4.78 -1.35
C TRP A 336 17.00 4.86 -2.33
N ASP A 337 18.07 4.10 -2.08
CA ASP A 337 19.23 4.00 -2.97
C ASP A 337 19.08 2.88 -4.01
N GLY A 338 18.02 2.06 -3.91
CA GLY A 338 17.72 1.00 -4.85
C GLY A 338 18.45 -0.33 -4.61
N GLU A 339 19.25 -0.44 -3.55
CA GLU A 339 20.13 -1.60 -3.35
C GLU A 339 19.50 -2.71 -2.51
N ARG A 340 18.51 -2.38 -1.67
CA ARG A 340 17.84 -3.32 -0.75
C ARG A 340 16.35 -3.39 -0.99
N VAL A 341 15.79 -4.58 -0.84
CA VAL A 341 14.37 -4.86 -1.01
C VAL A 341 13.85 -5.64 0.19
N TYR A 342 12.73 -5.18 0.74
CA TYR A 342 12.11 -5.74 1.94
C TYR A 342 10.74 -6.31 1.59
N TYR A 343 10.38 -7.39 2.27
CA TYR A 343 9.16 -8.16 2.03
C TYR A 343 8.45 -8.50 3.34
N THR A 344 7.14 -8.30 3.39
CA THR A 344 6.27 -8.85 4.46
C THR A 344 5.21 -9.77 3.88
N SER A 345 4.64 -10.61 4.73
CA SER A 345 3.83 -11.75 4.31
C SER A 345 2.33 -11.50 4.27
N SER A 346 1.78 -10.67 5.17
CA SER A 346 0.34 -10.63 5.43
C SER A 346 -0.41 -9.75 4.45
N LEU A 347 -1.59 -10.19 3.99
CA LEU A 347 -2.53 -9.38 3.21
C LEU A 347 -3.69 -8.90 4.08
N LEU A 348 -4.57 -9.82 4.49
CA LEU A 348 -5.73 -9.57 5.34
C LEU A 348 -5.91 -10.79 6.25
N ALA A 349 -6.36 -10.63 7.49
CA ALA A 349 -6.48 -11.70 8.47
C ALA A 349 -7.27 -12.90 7.94
N ASN A 350 -8.36 -12.61 7.22
CA ASN A 350 -9.29 -13.61 6.69
C ASN A 350 -8.87 -14.17 5.32
N TRP A 351 -7.78 -13.66 4.74
CA TRP A 351 -7.26 -14.08 3.43
C TRP A 351 -5.90 -14.75 3.54
N ASP A 352 -5.14 -14.43 4.59
CA ASP A 352 -3.92 -15.12 4.97
C ASP A 352 -4.09 -16.62 5.06
N LYS A 353 -3.06 -17.33 4.60
CA LYS A 353 -2.99 -18.78 4.70
C LYS A 353 -2.95 -19.20 6.16
N THR A 354 -3.41 -20.42 6.40
CA THR A 354 -3.48 -21.02 7.73
C THR A 354 -2.65 -22.30 7.81
N GLY A 355 -2.47 -22.84 9.01
CA GLY A 355 -1.74 -24.10 9.20
C GLY A 355 -0.26 -23.98 8.83
N ALA A 356 0.26 -24.96 8.09
CA ALA A 356 1.68 -25.04 7.74
C ALA A 356 2.16 -23.92 6.80
N ASP A 357 1.23 -23.28 6.08
CA ASP A 357 1.53 -22.21 5.13
C ASP A 357 1.34 -20.80 5.73
N ASN A 358 0.99 -20.68 7.02
CA ASN A 358 0.82 -19.40 7.73
C ASN A 358 2.17 -18.80 8.16
N GLU A 359 3.07 -18.62 7.20
CA GLU A 359 4.33 -17.92 7.44
C GLU A 359 4.06 -16.43 7.70
N GLN A 360 4.57 -15.89 8.82
CA GLN A 360 4.54 -14.45 9.10
C GLN A 360 5.97 -13.92 9.23
N PHE A 361 6.42 -13.09 8.29
CA PHE A 361 7.83 -12.68 8.24
C PHE A 361 8.06 -11.24 7.79
N LEU A 362 9.22 -10.72 8.19
CA LEU A 362 9.93 -9.68 7.45
C LEU A 362 11.21 -10.31 6.86
N LYS A 363 11.39 -10.21 5.55
CA LYS A 363 12.61 -10.66 4.86
C LYS A 363 13.26 -9.50 4.12
N ALA A 364 14.58 -9.41 4.18
CA ALA A 364 15.35 -8.39 3.46
C ALA A 364 16.37 -9.04 2.53
N TYR A 365 16.57 -8.43 1.37
CA TYR A 365 17.49 -8.88 0.34
C TYR A 365 18.29 -7.71 -0.24
N ASP A 366 19.52 -7.97 -0.66
CA ASP A 366 20.24 -7.11 -1.59
C ASP A 366 19.79 -7.42 -3.02
N TRP A 367 19.51 -6.37 -3.79
CA TRP A 367 19.23 -6.46 -5.22
C TRP A 367 20.49 -6.13 -6.03
N THR A 368 21.06 -7.14 -6.67
CA THR A 368 22.31 -7.02 -7.44
C THR A 368 22.11 -6.56 -8.89
N GLY A 369 20.87 -6.24 -9.27
CA GLY A 369 20.46 -6.09 -10.68
C GLY A 369 20.25 -7.41 -11.42
N LYS A 370 20.44 -8.56 -10.74
CA LYS A 370 20.33 -9.90 -11.33
C LYS A 370 19.63 -10.91 -10.42
N GLU A 371 19.90 -10.82 -9.12
CA GLU A 371 19.35 -11.72 -8.12
C GLU A 371 19.13 -11.02 -6.78
N LEU A 372 18.21 -11.58 -5.98
CA LEU A 372 17.94 -11.22 -4.60
C LEU A 372 18.79 -12.07 -3.64
N VAL A 373 19.79 -11.44 -3.01
CA VAL A 373 20.70 -12.08 -2.04
C VAL A 373 20.18 -11.86 -0.62
N PRO A 374 19.89 -12.91 0.18
CA PRO A 374 19.33 -12.73 1.51
C PRO A 374 20.24 -11.92 2.45
N ARG A 375 19.66 -10.97 3.20
CA ARG A 375 20.34 -10.21 4.26
C ARG A 375 19.94 -10.73 5.64
N PHE A 376 18.65 -10.78 5.92
CA PHE A 376 18.09 -11.31 7.17
C PHE A 376 16.63 -11.74 6.97
N GLU A 377 16.13 -12.49 7.95
CA GLU A 377 14.74 -12.91 8.07
C GLU A 377 14.33 -12.84 9.53
N ILE A 378 13.14 -12.33 9.80
CA ILE A 378 12.50 -12.31 11.12
C ILE A 378 11.20 -13.09 11.01
N ASP A 379 11.04 -14.11 11.83
CA ASP A 379 9.79 -14.85 12.01
C ASP A 379 8.93 -14.12 13.06
N PHE A 380 7.88 -13.44 12.59
CA PHE A 380 7.01 -12.64 13.44
C PHE A 380 6.15 -13.48 14.39
N LEU A 381 5.91 -14.77 14.10
CA LEU A 381 5.23 -15.66 15.04
C LEU A 381 6.19 -16.08 16.16
N ALA A 382 7.43 -16.43 15.82
CA ALA A 382 8.45 -16.81 16.80
C ALA A 382 8.78 -15.65 17.75
N GLU A 383 8.78 -14.42 17.25
CA GLU A 383 9.00 -13.20 18.04
C GLU A 383 7.73 -12.72 18.80
N GLY A 384 6.58 -13.37 18.62
CA GLY A 384 5.34 -12.99 19.30
C GLY A 384 4.73 -11.66 18.82
N LEU A 385 4.94 -11.30 17.55
CA LEU A 385 4.59 -9.99 17.01
C LEU A 385 3.23 -9.97 16.31
N GLY A 386 2.90 -11.02 15.53
CA GLY A 386 1.65 -11.10 14.76
C GLY A 386 1.89 -11.19 13.25
N ARG A 387 1.07 -10.50 12.45
CA ARG A 387 1.08 -10.52 10.99
C ARG A 387 1.65 -9.21 10.43
N PRO A 388 2.88 -9.18 9.89
CA PRO A 388 3.48 -7.96 9.38
C PRO A 388 2.86 -7.56 8.04
N HIS A 389 2.52 -6.28 7.91
CA HIS A 389 1.92 -5.71 6.69
C HIS A 389 2.76 -4.54 6.16
N LEU A 390 2.38 -3.29 6.44
CA LEU A 390 3.05 -2.11 5.85
C LEU A 390 4.45 -1.89 6.41
N MET A 391 5.40 -1.58 5.52
CA MET A 391 6.74 -1.12 5.88
C MET A 391 6.96 0.37 5.59
N ARG A 392 7.70 1.04 6.48
CA ARG A 392 8.27 2.38 6.27
C ARG A 392 9.70 2.47 6.78
N PHE A 393 10.54 3.20 6.06
CA PHE A 393 11.95 3.38 6.40
C PHE A 393 12.20 4.63 7.25
N GLY A 394 13.01 4.48 8.29
CA GLY A 394 13.46 5.55 9.18
C GLY A 394 14.97 5.75 9.14
N SER A 395 15.41 6.95 9.50
CA SER A 395 16.82 7.30 9.70
C SER A 395 16.90 8.54 10.60
N ARG A 396 17.89 8.59 11.50
CA ARG A 396 18.19 9.75 12.35
C ARG A 396 18.66 10.94 11.52
N ASP A 397 19.30 10.68 10.37
CA ASP A 397 19.81 11.72 9.48
C ASP A 397 18.70 12.63 8.93
N LEU A 398 17.43 12.17 8.97
CA LEU A 398 16.28 12.98 8.56
C LEU A 398 16.01 14.19 9.46
N TYR A 399 16.42 14.14 10.73
CA TYR A 399 15.97 15.10 11.75
C TYR A 399 17.06 16.08 12.21
N GLY A 400 18.28 15.93 11.69
CA GLY A 400 19.45 16.63 12.20
C GLY A 400 19.90 16.04 13.55
N SER A 401 21.20 15.87 13.71
CA SER A 401 21.79 15.33 14.94
C SER A 401 21.75 16.31 16.12
#